data_AF-A0A6N9ZTV4-F1
#
_entry.id   AF-A0A6N9ZTV4-F1
#
_cell.length_a   1.000
_cell.length_b   1.000
_cell.length_c   1.000
_cell.angle_alpha   90.00
_cell.angle_beta   90.00
_cell.angle_gamma   90.00
#
_symmetry.space_group_name_H-M   'P 1'
#
loop_
_entity.id
_entity.type
_entity.pdbx_description
1 polymer ?
#
loop_
_entity_poly.entity_id
_entity_poly.type
_entity_poly.pdbx_seq_one_letter_code
_entity_poly.pdbx_strand_id
1 'polypeptide(L)'
;EKEADSFASHLLMPREDVLSQLPASPSIRSLVSGKKRWGVSVVALARTAKDVGLLTDWHYRELCKQMGTAGYRSVEPEPIPRERSALWKMVLEELWKDRYTKESIAAQLQLPLDEIDSLLQGVLGGSDNLNQLSERAPLRLV
;
A
#
# COMPACT_ATOMS: atom_id res chain seq x y z
N GLU A 1 1.10 13.93 10.86
CA GLU A 1 0.75 12.49 10.72
C GLU A 1 -0.67 12.17 11.14
N LYS A 2 -1.07 12.35 12.42
CA LYS A 2 -2.43 12.00 12.89
C LYS A 2 -3.59 12.58 12.05
N GLU A 3 -3.47 13.82 11.59
CA GLU A 3 -4.47 14.47 10.73
C GLU A 3 -4.54 13.83 9.34
N ALA A 4 -3.40 13.47 8.76
CA ALA A 4 -3.33 12.80 7.46
C ALA A 4 -3.91 11.37 7.54
N ASP A 5 -3.59 10.64 8.61
CA ASP A 5 -4.17 9.31 8.87
C ASP A 5 -5.69 9.38 9.00
N SER A 6 -6.18 10.39 9.73
CA SER A 6 -7.61 10.61 9.92
C SER A 6 -8.29 11.00 8.62
N PHE A 7 -7.70 11.88 7.82
CA PHE A 7 -8.20 12.21 6.50
C PHE A 7 -8.26 10.97 5.60
N ALA A 8 -7.18 10.21 5.52
CA ALA A 8 -7.09 9.01 4.70
C ALA A 8 -8.10 7.94 5.13
N SER A 9 -8.30 7.74 6.44
CA SER A 9 -9.29 6.77 6.93
C SER A 9 -10.72 7.16 6.54
N HIS A 10 -11.09 8.44 6.63
CA HIS A 10 -12.42 8.90 6.22
C HIS A 10 -12.62 8.89 4.70
N LEU A 11 -11.56 9.15 3.93
CA LEU A 11 -11.57 9.07 2.47
C LEU A 11 -11.75 7.62 1.99
N LEU A 12 -11.01 6.68 2.58
CA LEU A 12 -11.05 5.26 2.19
C LEU A 12 -12.25 4.52 2.78
N MET A 13 -12.65 4.85 4.01
CA MET A 13 -13.70 4.16 4.77
C MET A 13 -14.75 5.17 5.24
N PRO A 14 -15.69 5.58 4.36
CA PRO A 14 -16.75 6.51 4.73
C PRO A 14 -17.61 5.96 5.88
N ARG A 15 -17.95 6.83 6.84
CA ARG A 15 -18.67 6.44 8.06
C ARG A 15 -19.93 5.60 7.81
N GLU A 16 -20.78 6.05 6.90
CA GLU A 16 -22.06 5.38 6.60
C GLU A 16 -21.85 4.00 5.99
N ASP A 17 -20.85 3.86 5.12
CA ASP A 17 -20.50 2.58 4.51
C ASP A 17 -19.97 1.60 5.57
N VAL A 18 -19.06 2.05 6.45
CA VAL A 18 -18.56 1.22 7.55
C VAL A 18 -19.70 0.73 8.47
N LEU A 19 -20.64 1.61 8.84
CA LEU A 19 -21.78 1.26 9.68
C LEU A 19 -22.74 0.26 9.01
N SER A 20 -22.89 0.33 7.68
CA SER A 20 -23.76 -0.57 6.94
C SER A 20 -23.17 -1.97 6.73
N GLN A 21 -21.84 -2.06 6.67
CA GLN A 21 -21.12 -3.29 6.31
C GLN A 21 -20.62 -4.07 7.52
N LEU A 22 -20.24 -3.38 8.60
CA LEU A 22 -19.78 -4.04 9.82
C LEU A 22 -20.95 -4.32 10.78
N PRO A 23 -20.89 -5.44 11.51
CA PRO A 23 -21.87 -5.69 12.57
C PRO A 23 -21.69 -4.68 13.72
N ALA A 24 -22.74 -4.49 14.51
CA ALA A 24 -22.76 -3.55 15.64
C ALA A 24 -21.65 -3.77 16.68
N SER A 25 -21.11 -4.98 16.78
CA SER A 25 -19.93 -5.32 17.59
C SER A 25 -18.99 -6.20 16.76
N PRO A 26 -18.03 -5.60 16.01
CA PRO A 26 -17.19 -6.34 15.09
C PRO A 26 -16.12 -7.14 15.83
N SER A 27 -16.08 -8.45 15.55
CA SER A 27 -15.01 -9.35 15.99
C SER A 27 -13.75 -9.19 15.13
N ILE A 28 -12.60 -9.68 15.61
CA ILE A 28 -11.37 -9.72 14.81
C ILE A 28 -11.57 -10.41 13.45
N ARG A 29 -12.36 -11.49 13.41
CA ARG A 29 -12.68 -12.22 12.18
C ARG A 29 -13.51 -11.36 11.22
N SER A 30 -14.50 -10.64 11.75
CA SER A 30 -15.33 -9.72 10.97
C SER A 30 -14.50 -8.60 10.34
N LEU A 31 -13.51 -8.08 11.09
CA LEU A 31 -12.58 -7.05 10.59
C LEU A 31 -11.66 -7.62 9.50
N VAL A 32 -11.10 -8.82 9.70
CA VAL A 32 -10.28 -9.51 8.69
C VAL A 32 -11.05 -9.71 7.39
N SER A 33 -12.29 -10.17 7.46
CA SER A 33 -13.13 -10.33 6.25
C SER A 33 -13.52 -9.00 5.61
N GLY A 34 -13.81 -7.97 6.42
CA GLY A 34 -14.31 -6.68 5.94
C GLY A 34 -13.25 -5.82 5.27
N LYS A 35 -11.98 -5.91 5.68
CA LYS A 35 -10.89 -5.03 5.21
C LYS A 35 -10.69 -5.03 3.69
N LYS A 36 -11.04 -6.14 3.02
CA LYS A 36 -10.93 -6.28 1.56
C LYS A 36 -11.80 -5.29 0.80
N ARG A 37 -12.93 -4.87 1.38
CA ARG A 37 -13.85 -3.93 0.75
C ARG A 37 -13.20 -2.56 0.50
N TRP A 38 -12.34 -2.12 1.42
CA TRP A 38 -11.73 -0.79 1.39
C TRP A 38 -10.24 -0.81 1.05
N GLY A 39 -9.63 -1.98 0.87
CA GLY A 39 -8.20 -2.07 0.57
C GLY A 39 -7.29 -1.70 1.74
N VAL A 40 -7.75 -1.86 2.98
CA VAL A 40 -7.04 -1.37 4.19
C VAL A 40 -6.48 -2.50 5.05
N SER A 41 -5.62 -2.14 6.01
CA SER A 41 -5.17 -3.07 7.06
C SER A 41 -6.27 -3.32 8.09
N VAL A 42 -6.23 -4.47 8.76
CA VAL A 42 -7.14 -4.78 9.88
C VAL A 42 -7.04 -3.74 10.97
N VAL A 43 -5.83 -3.25 11.26
CA VAL A 43 -5.60 -2.23 12.28
C VAL A 43 -6.27 -0.89 11.91
N ALA A 44 -6.16 -0.47 10.65
CA ALA A 44 -6.81 0.74 10.17
C ALA A 44 -8.34 0.63 10.23
N LEU A 45 -8.89 -0.53 9.88
CA LEU A 45 -10.32 -0.79 9.98
C LEU A 45 -10.80 -0.82 11.45
N ALA A 46 -10.04 -1.45 12.35
CA ALA A 46 -10.34 -1.46 13.78
C ALA A 46 -10.35 -0.06 14.39
N ARG A 47 -9.39 0.79 13.98
CA ARG A 47 -9.35 2.21 14.39
C ARG A 47 -10.55 2.98 13.88
N THR A 48 -10.90 2.80 12.62
CA THR A 48 -12.07 3.46 12.03
C THR A 48 -13.38 2.99 12.66
N ALA A 49 -13.53 1.70 12.92
CA ALA A 49 -14.68 1.14 13.63
C ALA A 49 -14.85 1.74 15.04
N LYS A 50 -13.74 2.03 15.73
CA LYS A 50 -13.76 2.80 16.97
C LYS A 50 -14.20 4.24 16.75
N ASP A 51 -13.60 4.93 15.78
CA ASP A 51 -13.86 6.35 15.51
C ASP A 51 -15.32 6.62 15.10
N VAL A 52 -15.97 5.67 14.41
CA VAL A 52 -17.40 5.77 14.03
C VAL A 52 -18.39 5.33 15.12
N GLY A 53 -17.88 4.76 16.23
CA GLY A 53 -18.68 4.35 17.39
C GLY A 53 -19.15 2.90 17.42
N LEU A 54 -18.66 2.03 16.52
CA LEU A 54 -18.96 0.58 16.55
C LEU A 54 -18.17 -0.16 17.63
N LEU A 55 -17.01 0.37 18.02
CA LEU A 55 -16.18 -0.19 19.08
C LEU A 55 -16.04 0.80 20.23
N THR A 56 -16.25 0.30 21.44
CA THR A 56 -15.88 1.04 22.65
C THR A 56 -14.36 1.09 22.79
N ASP A 57 -13.85 2.05 23.57
CA ASP A 57 -12.42 2.10 23.91
C ASP A 57 -11.91 0.79 24.51
N TRP A 58 -12.73 0.13 25.33
CA TRP A 58 -12.39 -1.14 25.94
C TRP A 58 -12.30 -2.27 24.91
N HIS A 59 -13.31 -2.44 24.05
CA HIS A 59 -13.28 -3.45 22.99
C HIS A 59 -12.13 -3.22 22.00
N TYR A 60 -11.88 -1.97 21.62
CA TYR A 60 -10.76 -1.63 20.75
C TYR A 60 -9.41 -2.03 21.36
N ARG A 61 -9.20 -1.77 22.66
CA ARG A 61 -7.97 -2.19 23.37
C ARG A 61 -7.82 -3.70 23.39
N GLU A 62 -8.91 -4.43 23.60
CA GLU A 62 -8.89 -5.90 23.63
C GLU A 62 -8.57 -6.49 22.24
N LEU A 63 -9.19 -5.97 21.18
CA LEU A 63 -8.85 -6.33 19.81
C LEU A 63 -7.39 -6.01 19.48
N CYS A 64 -6.86 -4.87 19.95
CA CYS A 64 -5.46 -4.52 19.78
C CYS A 64 -4.49 -5.51 20.43
N LYS A 65 -4.85 -6.08 21.59
CA LYS A 65 -4.06 -7.14 22.23
C LYS A 65 -4.13 -8.43 21.43
N GLN A 66 -5.34 -8.85 21.03
CA GLN A 66 -5.54 -10.05 20.20
C GLN A 66 -4.73 -9.98 18.90
N MET A 67 -4.79 -8.84 18.21
CA MET A 67 -3.98 -8.58 17.01
C MET A 67 -2.47 -8.61 17.29
N GLY A 68 -2.04 -8.14 18.47
CA GLY A 68 -0.65 -8.22 18.90
C GLY A 68 -0.19 -9.66 19.09
N THR A 69 -0.97 -10.46 19.83
CA THR A 69 -0.69 -11.89 20.06
C THR A 69 -0.71 -12.70 18.77
N ALA A 70 -1.59 -12.35 17.83
CA ALA A 70 -1.67 -12.99 16.51
C ALA A 70 -0.61 -12.51 15.50
N GLY A 71 0.21 -11.51 15.86
CA GLY A 71 1.27 -10.99 14.98
C GLY A 71 0.79 -10.06 13.85
N TYR A 72 -0.47 -9.63 13.86
CA TYR A 72 -1.10 -8.87 12.76
C TYR A 72 -0.56 -7.45 12.57
N ARG A 73 0.21 -6.94 13.55
CA ARG A 73 0.91 -5.65 13.42
C ARG A 73 2.15 -5.74 12.53
N SER A 74 2.77 -6.90 12.47
CA SER A 74 4.00 -7.14 11.70
C SER A 74 3.69 -7.84 10.38
N VAL A 75 2.75 -8.79 10.40
CA VAL A 75 2.33 -9.55 9.22
C VAL A 75 0.82 -9.43 9.09
N GLU A 76 0.38 -8.65 8.10
CA GLU A 76 -1.04 -8.41 7.85
C GLU A 76 -1.74 -9.72 7.44
N PRO A 77 -2.82 -10.13 8.13
CA PRO A 77 -3.57 -11.33 7.75
C PRO A 77 -4.26 -11.11 6.41
N GLU A 78 -4.24 -12.09 5.51
CA GLU A 78 -4.81 -11.98 4.15
C GLU A 78 -4.36 -10.67 3.44
N PRO A 79 -3.07 -10.53 3.11
CA PRO A 79 -2.53 -9.30 2.55
C PRO A 79 -3.20 -8.98 1.21
N ILE A 80 -3.50 -7.70 1.02
CA ILE A 80 -4.10 -7.20 -0.22
C ILE A 80 -2.95 -6.84 -1.17
N PRO A 81 -2.99 -7.26 -2.45
CA PRO A 81 -2.00 -6.84 -3.43
C PRO A 81 -1.93 -5.31 -3.52
N ARG A 82 -0.71 -4.77 -3.59
CA ARG A 82 -0.56 -3.33 -3.80
C ARG A 82 -1.15 -2.92 -5.13
N GLU A 83 -1.89 -1.81 -5.12
CA GLU A 83 -2.35 -1.18 -6.34
C GLU A 83 -1.15 -0.79 -7.21
N ARG A 84 -1.28 -1.01 -8.52
CA ARG A 84 -0.28 -0.64 -9.51
C ARG A 84 -0.92 0.37 -10.46
N SER A 85 -0.18 1.40 -10.82
CA SER A 85 -0.66 2.40 -11.77
C SER A 85 -0.87 1.75 -13.15
N ALA A 86 -2.11 1.79 -13.62
CA ALA A 86 -2.45 1.35 -14.98
C ALA A 86 -1.83 2.27 -16.05
N LEU A 87 -1.59 3.55 -15.72
CA LEU A 87 -1.04 4.53 -16.66
C LEU A 87 0.36 4.16 -17.12
N TRP A 88 1.19 3.60 -16.24
CA TRP A 88 2.55 3.22 -16.61
C TRP A 88 2.57 2.13 -17.68
N LYS A 89 1.67 1.15 -17.55
CA LYS A 89 1.49 0.14 -18.57
C LYS A 89 1.10 0.77 -19.91
N MET A 90 0.14 1.70 -19.90
CA MET A 90 -0.32 2.39 -21.12
C MET A 90 0.79 3.22 -21.78
N VAL A 91 1.54 4.01 -20.99
CA VAL A 91 2.63 4.85 -21.48
C VAL A 91 3.74 3.99 -22.08
N LEU A 92 4.15 2.92 -21.40
CA LEU A 92 5.20 2.02 -21.90
C LEU A 92 4.76 1.26 -23.15
N GLU A 93 3.50 0.82 -23.20
CA GLU A 93 2.92 0.21 -24.40
C GLU A 93 2.95 1.16 -25.60
N GLU A 94 2.64 2.44 -25.39
CA GLU A 94 2.66 3.44 -26.48
C GLU A 94 4.10 3.74 -26.94
N LEU A 95 5.03 3.94 -26.00
CA LEU A 95 6.44 4.15 -26.31
C LEU A 95 7.04 2.98 -27.10
N TRP A 96 6.64 1.74 -26.81
CA TRP A 96 7.07 0.56 -27.58
C TRP A 96 6.51 0.52 -29.00
N LYS A 97 5.28 1.01 -29.22
CA LYS A 97 4.72 1.13 -30.59
C LYS A 97 5.56 2.11 -31.41
N ASP A 98 5.96 3.21 -30.79
CA ASP A 98 6.81 4.25 -31.38
C ASP A 98 8.30 3.85 -31.45
N ARG A 99 8.64 2.60 -31.12
CA ARG A 99 9.99 2.02 -31.17
C ARG A 99 11.01 2.72 -30.27
N TYR A 100 10.55 3.40 -29.22
CA TYR A 100 11.44 3.88 -28.18
C TYR A 100 12.04 2.69 -27.43
N THR A 101 13.38 2.65 -27.39
CA THR A 101 14.13 1.71 -26.56
C THR A 101 14.53 2.37 -25.24
N LYS A 102 14.92 1.59 -24.24
CA LYS A 102 15.38 2.12 -22.95
C LYS A 102 16.56 3.08 -23.12
N GLU A 103 17.45 2.78 -24.06
CA GLU A 103 18.61 3.59 -24.42
C GLU A 103 18.18 4.92 -25.03
N SER A 104 17.16 4.92 -25.89
CA SER A 104 16.62 6.16 -26.47
C SER A 104 15.98 7.07 -25.43
N ILE A 105 15.28 6.48 -24.45
CA ILE A 105 14.66 7.20 -23.33
C ILE A 105 15.74 7.78 -22.42
N ALA A 106 16.75 6.97 -22.07
CA ALA A 106 17.90 7.38 -21.28
C ALA A 106 18.63 8.58 -21.92
N ALA A 107 18.90 8.50 -23.22
CA ALA A 107 19.54 9.56 -23.98
C ALA A 107 18.72 10.87 -24.00
N GLN A 108 17.39 10.77 -24.16
CA GLN A 108 16.51 11.95 -24.18
C GLN A 108 16.35 12.62 -22.80
N LEU A 109 16.27 11.81 -21.74
CA LEU A 109 16.16 12.30 -20.37
C LEU A 109 17.51 12.69 -19.76
N GLN A 110 18.61 12.47 -20.49
CA GLN A 110 19.99 12.65 -20.00
C GLN A 110 20.25 11.88 -18.71
N LEU A 111 19.69 10.67 -18.62
CA LEU A 111 19.84 9.78 -17.49
C LEU A 111 20.70 8.58 -17.87
N PRO A 112 21.53 8.05 -16.94
CA PRO A 112 22.15 6.76 -17.09
C PRO A 112 21.12 5.63 -17.31
N LEU A 113 21.49 4.60 -18.07
CA LEU A 113 20.58 3.50 -18.41
C LEU A 113 20.16 2.68 -17.18
N ASP A 114 21.08 2.52 -16.23
CA ASP A 114 20.87 1.86 -14.94
C ASP A 114 19.86 2.59 -14.06
N GLU A 115 19.85 3.93 -14.09
CA GLU A 115 18.82 4.74 -13.42
C GLU A 115 17.44 4.53 -14.05
N ILE A 116 17.36 4.47 -15.39
CA ILE A 116 16.09 4.14 -16.08
C ILE A 116 15.61 2.74 -15.72
N ASP A 117 16.49 1.75 -15.67
CA ASP A 117 16.13 0.39 -15.26
C ASP A 117 15.64 0.33 -13.80
N SER A 118 16.30 1.06 -12.90
CA SER A 118 15.87 1.18 -11.50
C SER A 118 14.48 1.80 -11.38
N LEU A 119 14.24 2.91 -12.09
CA LEU A 119 12.94 3.59 -12.11
C LEU A 119 11.83 2.69 -12.67
N LEU A 120 12.10 1.98 -13.78
CA LEU A 120 11.14 1.06 -14.38
C LEU A 120 10.86 -0.16 -13.50
N GLN A 121 11.84 -0.67 -12.75
CA GLN A 121 11.62 -1.76 -11.78
C GLN A 121 10.69 -1.33 -10.65
N GLY A 122 10.90 -0.13 -10.10
CA GLY A 122 10.03 0.44 -9.05
C GLY A 122 8.59 0.65 -9.55
N VAL A 123 8.44 1.10 -10.79
CA VAL A 123 7.16 1.37 -11.45
C VAL A 123 6.38 0.10 -11.83
N LEU A 124 7.07 -0.92 -12.36
CA LEU A 124 6.45 -2.17 -12.80
C LEU A 124 6.18 -3.15 -11.65
N GLY A 125 6.54 -2.77 -10.41
CA GLY A 125 6.32 -3.57 -9.20
C GLY A 125 7.31 -4.72 -9.05
N GLY A 126 8.52 -4.59 -9.60
CA GLY A 126 9.64 -5.49 -9.38
C GLY A 126 10.31 -5.25 -8.03
N SER A 127 9.54 -5.21 -6.95
CA SER A 127 10.07 -4.98 -5.60
C SER A 127 10.36 -6.30 -4.85
N ASP A 128 11.03 -7.23 -5.53
CA ASP A 128 11.66 -8.39 -4.87
C ASP A 128 13.21 -8.29 -4.86
N ASN A 129 13.81 -7.28 -5.51
CA ASN A 129 15.29 -7.21 -5.66
C ASN A 129 15.96 -5.85 -5.39
N LEU A 130 15.26 -4.85 -4.85
CA LEU A 130 15.88 -3.54 -4.56
C LEU A 130 16.96 -3.60 -3.46
N ASN A 131 16.96 -4.64 -2.62
CA ASN A 131 18.01 -4.84 -1.61
C ASN A 131 19.34 -5.36 -2.19
N GLN A 132 19.40 -5.81 -3.46
CA GLN A 132 20.66 -6.27 -4.08
C GLN A 132 21.42 -5.19 -4.86
N LEU A 133 20.75 -4.10 -5.24
CA LEU A 133 21.38 -3.02 -6.04
C LEU A 133 22.07 -1.96 -5.18
N SER A 134 21.65 -1.76 -3.92
CA SER A 134 22.31 -0.82 -3.00
C SER A 134 23.72 -1.23 -2.56
N GLU A 135 24.15 -2.48 -2.78
CA GLU A 135 25.50 -2.93 -2.40
C GLU A 135 26.58 -2.70 -3.47
N ARG A 136 26.25 -2.30 -4.71
CA ARG A 136 27.18 -2.42 -5.85
C ARG A 136 27.72 -1.15 -6.50
N ALA A 137 27.50 0.04 -5.97
CA ALA A 137 28.12 1.24 -6.52
C ALA A 137 28.72 2.15 -5.44
N PRO A 138 30.05 2.13 -5.20
CA PRO A 138 30.68 3.25 -4.54
C PRO A 138 30.66 4.43 -5.54
N LEU A 139 29.83 5.43 -5.26
CA LEU A 139 29.87 6.71 -5.95
C LEU A 139 31.27 7.31 -5.78
N ARG A 140 32.12 7.20 -6.80
CA ARG A 140 33.36 7.97 -6.87
C ARG A 140 33.01 9.39 -7.30
N LEU A 141 32.98 10.29 -6.32
CA LEU A 141 33.07 11.73 -6.56
C LEU A 141 34.46 12.02 -7.15
N VAL A 142 34.47 12.62 -8.35
CA VAL A 142 35.64 13.31 -8.92
C VAL A 142 35.57 14.77 -8.48
#